data_AF-A0A396HUD1-F1
#
_entry.id   AF-A0A396HUD1-F1
#
_cell.length_a   1.000
_cell.length_b   1.000
_cell.length_c   1.000
_cell.angle_alpha   90.00
_cell.angle_beta   90.00
_cell.angle_gamma   90.00
#
_symmetry.space_group_name_H-M   'P 1'
#
loop_
_entity.id
_entity.type
_entity.pdbx_description
1 polymer ?
#
loop_
_entity_poly.entity_id
_entity_poly.type
_entity_poly.pdbx_seq_one_letter_code
_entity_poly.pdbx_strand_id
1 'polypeptide(L)'
;MLLIWLMLHTITLFNDLIKNASDVDLRQRYTICSENYDDVLFALTKDKDSVTAGNFNDMKFHMSGLGLIAEQCRSTAPGSFDLRKNYEYLEVVGITLEILADYLAGKYIVI
;
A
#
# COMPACT_ATOMS: atom_id res chain seq x y z
N MET A 1 -9.78 4.82 8.80
CA MET A 1 -9.03 4.74 10.08
C MET A 1 -8.27 3.42 10.22
N LEU A 2 -8.90 2.28 9.88
CA LEU A 2 -8.24 0.95 9.93
C LEU A 2 -7.04 0.80 8.98
N LEU A 3 -7.16 1.25 7.72
CA LEU A 3 -6.12 1.16 6.69
C LEU A 3 -4.84 1.95 7.04
N ILE A 4 -5.00 3.20 7.46
CA ILE A 4 -3.90 4.07 7.91
C ILE A 4 -3.14 3.42 9.07
N TRP A 5 -3.87 2.87 10.04
CA TRP A 5 -3.25 2.19 11.17
C TRP A 5 -2.45 0.95 10.72
N LEU A 6 -2.99 0.18 9.78
CA LEU A 6 -2.30 -0.99 9.23
C LEU A 6 -0.99 -0.60 8.53
N MET A 7 -0.96 0.51 7.77
CA MET A 7 0.26 0.99 7.12
C MET A 7 1.32 1.37 8.16
N LEU A 8 0.94 2.16 9.17
CA LEU A 8 1.85 2.53 10.27
C LEU A 8 2.39 1.31 11.02
N HIS A 9 1.54 0.31 11.27
CA HIS A 9 1.98 -0.94 11.88
C HIS A 9 2.98 -1.69 10.99
N THR A 10 2.71 -1.75 9.69
CA THR A 10 3.60 -2.43 8.72
C THR A 10 4.96 -1.73 8.59
N ILE A 11 4.98 -0.40 8.53
CA ILE A 11 6.20 0.42 8.57
C ILE A 11 7.00 0.12 9.85
N THR A 12 6.33 -0.03 10.99
CA THR A 12 6.98 -0.39 12.25
C THR A 12 7.63 -1.77 12.17
N LEU A 13 6.93 -2.77 11.61
CA LEU A 13 7.48 -4.11 11.39
C LEU A 13 8.73 -4.07 10.49
N PHE A 14 8.71 -3.27 9.41
CA PHE A 14 9.90 -3.09 8.57
C PHE A 14 11.05 -2.45 9.32
N ASN A 15 10.81 -1.41 10.11
CA ASN A 15 11.84 -0.76 10.91
C ASN A 15 12.52 -1.74 11.88
N ASP A 16 11.75 -2.65 12.48
CA ASP A 16 12.32 -3.68 13.36
C ASP A 16 13.11 -4.73 12.58
N LEU A 17 12.67 -5.10 11.37
CA LEU A 17 13.43 -6.00 10.49
C LEU A 17 14.73 -5.36 9.99
N ILE A 18 14.71 -4.08 9.63
CA ILE A 18 15.89 -3.31 9.20
C ILE A 18 16.95 -3.28 10.30
N LYS A 19 16.54 -3.02 11.55
CA LYS A 19 17.46 -2.99 12.71
C LYS A 19 18.12 -4.33 12.99
N ASN A 20 17.38 -5.43 12.78
CA ASN A 20 17.82 -6.77 13.13
C ASN A 20 18.46 -7.54 11.96
N ALA A 21 18.36 -7.03 10.73
CA ALA A 21 18.93 -7.68 9.56
C ALA A 21 20.45 -7.55 9.53
N SER A 22 21.13 -8.70 9.62
CA SER A 22 22.58 -8.82 9.42
C SER A 22 22.95 -8.88 7.94
N ASP A 23 22.05 -9.40 7.10
CA ASP A 23 22.21 -9.46 5.65
C ASP A 23 21.93 -8.07 5.04
N VAL A 24 22.91 -7.54 4.30
CA VAL A 24 22.87 -6.18 3.73
C VAL A 24 21.81 -6.07 2.64
N ASP A 25 21.72 -7.06 1.76
CA ASP A 25 20.78 -7.05 0.63
C ASP A 25 19.35 -7.16 1.16
N LEU A 26 19.12 -8.04 2.13
CA LEU A 26 17.82 -8.19 2.78
C LEU A 26 17.42 -6.92 3.54
N ARG A 27 18.36 -6.30 4.26
CA ARG A 27 18.13 -5.01 4.93
C ARG A 27 17.71 -3.94 3.93
N GLN A 28 18.38 -3.85 2.78
CA GLN A 28 18.03 -2.90 1.74
C GLN A 28 16.62 -3.14 1.19
N ARG A 29 16.23 -4.41 0.99
CA ARG A 29 14.86 -4.74 0.55
C ARG A 29 13.81 -4.34 1.58
N TYR A 30 14.08 -4.52 2.87
CA TYR A 30 13.18 -4.01 3.92
C TYR A 30 13.10 -2.49 3.92
N THR A 31 14.21 -1.78 3.70
CA THR A 31 14.21 -0.31 3.58
C THR A 31 13.35 0.17 2.43
N ILE A 32 13.55 -0.37 1.23
CA ILE A 32 12.75 -0.02 0.04
C ILE A 32 11.26 -0.27 0.30
N CYS A 33 10.93 -1.41 0.91
CA CYS A 33 9.54 -1.71 1.22
C CYS A 33 8.94 -0.81 2.32
N SER A 34 9.74 -0.39 3.30
CA SER A 34 9.29 0.61 4.27
C SER A 34 8.97 1.95 3.62
N GLU A 35 9.81 2.40 2.68
CA GLU A 35 9.62 3.65 1.92
C GLU A 35 8.35 3.56 1.06
N ASN A 36 8.17 2.47 0.31
CA ASN A 36 6.97 2.25 -0.48
C ASN A 36 5.68 2.25 0.38
N TYR A 37 5.74 1.70 1.60
CA TYR A 37 4.60 1.71 2.52
C TYR A 37 4.33 3.10 3.12
N ASP A 38 5.34 3.96 3.24
CA ASP A 38 5.17 5.37 3.58
C ASP A 38 4.47 6.14 2.44
N ASP A 39 4.85 5.87 1.19
CA ASP A 39 4.17 6.41 0.01
C ASP A 39 2.70 5.95 -0.07
N VAL A 40 2.43 4.67 0.22
CA VAL A 40 1.06 4.14 0.33
C VAL A 40 0.27 4.85 1.42
N LEU A 41 0.87 5.09 2.60
CA LEU A 41 0.24 5.82 3.69
C LEU A 41 -0.12 7.26 3.29
N PHE A 42 0.80 7.93 2.59
CA PHE A 42 0.55 9.26 2.03
C PHE A 42 -0.62 9.24 1.03
N ALA A 43 -0.60 8.31 0.08
CA ALA A 43 -1.65 8.12 -0.92
C ALA A 43 -3.03 7.91 -0.28
N LEU A 44 -3.14 7.00 0.69
CA LEU A 44 -4.38 6.73 1.43
C LEU A 44 -4.89 7.94 2.20
N THR A 45 -3.98 8.80 2.68
CA THR A 45 -4.35 10.04 3.38
C THR A 45 -4.94 11.05 2.41
N LYS A 46 -4.33 11.22 1.23
CA LYS A 46 -4.85 12.10 0.17
C LYS A 46 -6.17 11.62 -0.40
N ASP A 47 -6.35 10.31 -0.50
CA ASP A 47 -7.57 9.73 -1.03
C ASP A 47 -8.80 10.00 -0.20
N LYS A 48 -8.64 10.09 1.12
CA LYS A 48 -9.73 10.52 2.00
C LYS A 48 -10.27 11.89 1.58
N ASP A 49 -9.37 12.81 1.23
CA ASP A 49 -9.74 14.16 0.79
C ASP A 49 -10.38 14.10 -0.61
N SER A 50 -9.80 13.33 -1.54
CA SER A 50 -10.34 13.11 -2.88
C SER A 50 -11.76 12.55 -2.86
N VAL A 51 -12.03 11.52 -2.06
CA VAL A 51 -13.36 10.92 -1.90
C VAL A 51 -14.34 11.92 -1.32
N THR A 52 -13.94 12.68 -0.30
CA THR A 52 -14.79 13.70 0.33
C THR A 52 -15.15 14.83 -0.64
N ALA A 53 -14.23 15.18 -1.55
CA ALA A 53 -14.43 16.20 -2.57
C ALA A 53 -15.11 15.67 -3.85
N GLY A 54 -15.36 14.36 -3.97
CA GLY A 54 -15.87 13.74 -5.19
C GLY A 54 -14.87 13.73 -6.36
N ASN A 55 -13.58 13.92 -6.10
CA ASN A 55 -12.53 13.90 -7.12
C ASN A 55 -11.96 12.48 -7.32
N PHE A 56 -12.69 11.65 -8.05
CA PHE A 56 -12.32 10.24 -8.24
C PHE A 56 -11.16 10.02 -9.23
N ASN A 57 -10.82 11.02 -10.04
CA ASN A 57 -9.62 10.96 -10.88
C ASN A 57 -8.35 11.06 -10.04
N ASP A 58 -8.33 11.95 -9.04
CA ASP A 58 -7.21 12.04 -8.08
C ASP A 58 -7.15 10.79 -7.20
N MET A 59 -8.30 10.24 -6.80
CA MET A 59 -8.36 8.96 -6.09
C MET A 59 -7.67 7.85 -6.88
N LYS A 60 -7.99 7.72 -8.18
CA LYS A 60 -7.35 6.76 -9.07
C LYS A 60 -5.84 6.97 -9.14
N PHE A 61 -5.39 8.23 -9.27
CA PHE A 61 -3.98 8.54 -9.36
C PHE A 61 -3.20 8.05 -8.13
N HIS A 62 -3.72 8.27 -6.92
CA HIS A 62 -3.02 7.83 -5.71
C HIS A 62 -3.10 6.31 -5.47
N MET A 63 -4.20 5.65 -5.88
CA MET A 63 -4.38 4.20 -5.66
C MET A 63 -3.71 3.33 -6.71
N SER A 64 -3.32 3.92 -7.85
CA SER A 64 -2.66 3.23 -8.94
C SER A 64 -1.40 2.52 -8.46
N GLY A 65 -1.36 1.19 -8.60
CA GLY A 65 -0.16 0.40 -8.33
C GLY A 65 0.10 0.06 -6.87
N LEU A 66 -0.78 0.40 -5.93
CA LEU A 66 -0.63 -0.01 -4.52
C LEU A 66 -0.62 -1.54 -4.36
N GLY A 67 -1.43 -2.25 -5.14
CA GLY A 67 -1.45 -3.71 -5.14
C GLY A 67 -0.11 -4.31 -5.57
N LEU A 68 0.52 -3.72 -6.60
CA LEU A 68 1.82 -4.14 -7.12
C LEU A 68 2.95 -3.88 -6.12
N ILE A 69 2.89 -2.77 -5.37
CA ILE A 69 3.82 -2.49 -4.28
C ILE A 69 3.77 -3.62 -3.24
N ALA A 70 2.58 -4.02 -2.82
CA ALA A 70 2.39 -5.08 -1.84
C ALA A 70 2.91 -6.43 -2.36
N GLU A 71 2.60 -6.78 -3.61
CA GLU A 71 3.10 -7.99 -4.26
C GLU A 71 4.63 -8.01 -4.36
N GLN A 72 5.23 -6.89 -4.78
CA GLN A 72 6.68 -6.76 -4.90
C GLN A 72 7.37 -6.89 -3.54
N CYS A 73 6.81 -6.29 -2.49
CA CYS A 73 7.35 -6.43 -1.14
C CYS A 73 7.17 -7.85 -0.59
N ARG A 74 6.04 -8.50 -0.87
CA ARG A 74 5.82 -9.90 -0.52
C ARG A 74 6.85 -10.84 -1.14
N SER A 75 7.25 -10.59 -2.39
CA SER A 75 8.20 -11.44 -3.12
C SER A 75 9.66 -11.18 -2.74
N THR A 76 10.02 -9.93 -2.42
CA THR A 76 11.43 -9.53 -2.24
C THR A 76 11.83 -9.40 -0.76
N ALA A 77 10.89 -9.08 0.13
CA ALA A 77 11.10 -8.83 1.55
C ALA A 77 10.29 -9.82 2.41
N PRO A 78 10.70 -11.10 2.49
CA PRO A 78 10.02 -12.09 3.31
C PRO A 78 10.07 -11.69 4.78
N GLY A 79 9.03 -11.97 5.56
CA GLY A 79 9.02 -11.63 6.97
C GLY A 79 8.10 -12.48 7.80
N SER A 80 7.71 -11.95 8.96
CA SER A 80 6.81 -12.62 9.90
C SER A 80 5.47 -12.96 9.25
N PHE A 81 4.71 -13.84 9.91
CA PHE A 81 3.35 -14.14 9.52
C PHE A 81 2.47 -12.88 9.45
N ASP A 82 2.65 -11.93 10.37
CA ASP A 82 1.92 -10.66 10.39
C ASP A 82 2.31 -9.78 9.20
N LEU A 83 3.59 -9.70 8.84
CA LEU A 83 4.02 -8.93 7.68
C LEU A 83 3.45 -9.50 6.38
N ARG A 84 3.44 -10.83 6.24
CA ARG A 84 2.82 -11.50 5.09
C ARG A 84 1.32 -11.19 4.98
N LYS A 85 0.59 -11.23 6.10
CA LYS A 85 -0.83 -10.84 6.12
C LYS A 85 -1.05 -9.39 5.70
N ASN A 86 -0.16 -8.49 6.10
CA ASN A 86 -0.26 -7.09 5.72
C ASN A 86 0.00 -6.88 4.23
N TYR A 87 0.90 -7.66 3.62
CA TYR A 87 1.06 -7.69 2.17
C TYR A 87 -0.21 -8.13 1.46
N GLU A 88 -0.75 -9.31 1.83
CA GLU A 88 -1.94 -9.87 1.20
C GLU A 88 -3.15 -8.94 1.33
N TYR A 89 -3.30 -8.30 2.49
CA TYR A 89 -4.35 -7.32 2.70
C TYR A 89 -4.18 -6.08 1.82
N LEU A 90 -2.98 -5.49 1.75
CA LEU A 90 -2.75 -4.32 0.91
C LEU A 90 -2.88 -4.66 -0.58
N GLU A 91 -2.45 -5.84 -1.00
CA GLU A 91 -2.58 -6.32 -2.38
C GLU A 91 -4.05 -6.30 -2.81
N VAL A 92 -4.92 -6.95 -2.02
CA VAL A 92 -6.37 -7.03 -2.30
C VAL A 92 -7.04 -5.66 -2.19
N VAL A 93 -6.75 -4.90 -1.14
CA VAL A 93 -7.39 -3.58 -0.94
C VAL A 93 -6.93 -2.58 -1.97
N GLY A 94 -5.65 -2.54 -2.32
CA GLY A 94 -5.11 -1.66 -3.36
C GLY A 94 -5.80 -1.87 -4.70
N ILE A 95 -5.89 -3.13 -5.15
CA ILE A 95 -6.61 -3.48 -6.39
C ILE A 95 -8.09 -3.07 -6.31
N THR A 96 -8.73 -3.31 -5.16
CA THR A 96 -10.15 -2.96 -4.95
C THR A 96 -10.37 -1.45 -5.02
N LEU A 97 -9.49 -0.66 -4.41
CA LEU A 97 -9.57 0.80 -4.41
C LEU A 97 -9.32 1.37 -5.81
N GLU A 98 -8.41 0.78 -6.58
CA GLU A 98 -8.17 1.17 -7.97
C GLU A 98 -9.40 0.93 -8.86
N ILE A 99 -10.00 -0.27 -8.78
CA ILE A 99 -11.25 -0.60 -9.49
C ILE A 99 -12.39 0.34 -9.08
N LEU A 100 -12.53 0.60 -7.79
CA LEU A 100 -13.56 1.49 -7.25
C LEU A 100 -13.37 2.92 -7.75
N ALA A 101 -12.14 3.42 -7.77
CA ALA A 101 -11.82 4.75 -8.28
C ALA A 101 -12.15 4.87 -9.78
N ASP A 102 -11.83 3.86 -10.59
CA ASP A 102 -12.20 3.82 -12.01
C ASP A 102 -13.73 3.82 -12.21
N TYR A 103 -14.45 3.07 -11.38
CA TYR A 103 -15.91 3.03 -11.42
C TYR A 103 -16.51 4.40 -11.11
N LEU A 104 -16.06 5.03 -10.01
CA LEU A 104 -16.56 6.33 -9.56
C LEU A 104 -16.13 7.48 -10.49
N ALA A 105 -14.99 7.37 -11.17
CA ALA A 105 -14.55 8.30 -12.20
C ALA A 105 -15.36 8.19 -13.51
N GLY A 106 -16.35 7.30 -13.58
CA GLY A 106 -17.22 7.13 -14.74
C GLY A 106 -16.59 6.32 -15.88
N LYS A 107 -15.49 5.58 -15.64
CA LYS A 107 -14.86 4.74 -16.68
C LYS A 107 -15.57 3.41 -16.91
N TYR A 108 -16.46 3.00 -16.00
CA TYR A 108 -17.31 1.81 -16.13
C TYR A 108 -18.78 2.14 -16.43
N ILE A 109 -19.07 3.29 -17.06
CA ILE A 109 -20.40 3.53 -17.63
C ILE A 109 -20.55 2.62 -18.86
N VAL A 110 -21.03 1.40 -18.62
CA VAL A 110 -21.65 0.58 -19.67
C VAL A 110 -22.99 1.24 -19.96
N ILE A 111 -23.07 1.91 -21.11
CA ILE A 111 -24.35 2.32 -21.73
C ILE A 111 -24.97 1.08 -22.35
#